data_AF-A0A7S4FQI4-F1
#
_entry.id   AF-A0A7S4FQI4-F1
#
_cell.length_a   1.000
_cell.length_b   1.000
_cell.length_c   1.000
_cell.angle_alpha   90.00
_cell.angle_beta   90.00
_cell.angle_gamma   90.00
#
_symmetry.space_group_name_H-M   'P 1'
#
loop_
_entity.id
_entity.type
_entity.pdbx_description
1 polymer ?
#
loop_
_entity_poly.entity_id
_entity_poly.type
_entity_poly.pdbx_seq_one_letter_code
_entity_poly.pdbx_strand_id
1 'polypeptide(L)'
;VHAYHYIPHRTHLQVSHHEAHAFHAFYDSPFQNALVLSMDGGGDDGTFSIFLAERATGVRRLKDIRRDWGNYYFSFGRAVLGRNADSGNFMAHGARGHANEALVNQILATLNVTGSKTVMTETAMSLAENATHPPLSLSTADVLASLQLALEQDVIKEIHECLEANNLTFKSLDGLAFGGGCAHN
;
A
#
# COMPACT_ATOMS: atom_id res chain seq x y z
N VAL A 1 7.30 -17.68 -18.26
CA VAL A 1 8.22 -18.26 -19.29
C VAL A 1 7.51 -18.65 -20.61
N HIS A 2 6.26 -18.26 -20.87
CA HIS A 2 5.55 -18.62 -22.14
C HIS A 2 5.77 -17.66 -23.32
N ALA A 3 6.09 -16.38 -23.08
CA ALA A 3 6.15 -15.35 -24.14
C ALA A 3 7.30 -15.54 -25.15
N TYR A 4 8.43 -16.12 -24.71
CA TYR A 4 9.63 -16.32 -25.54
C TYR A 4 9.39 -17.17 -26.79
N HIS A 5 8.41 -18.09 -26.73
CA HIS A 5 8.09 -18.98 -27.84
C HIS A 5 7.32 -18.27 -28.96
N TYR A 6 6.59 -17.21 -28.62
CA TYR A 6 5.70 -16.50 -29.56
C TYR A 6 6.35 -15.28 -30.22
N ILE A 7 7.45 -14.76 -29.64
CA ILE A 7 8.19 -13.62 -30.21
C ILE A 7 9.67 -14.00 -30.34
N PRO A 8 10.00 -14.92 -31.28
CA PRO A 8 11.39 -15.24 -31.58
C PRO A 8 12.09 -14.02 -32.20
N HIS A 9 13.40 -13.91 -31.97
CA HIS A 9 14.29 -12.85 -32.52
C HIS A 9 14.19 -11.46 -31.89
N ARG A 10 13.72 -11.34 -30.64
CA ARG A 10 13.84 -10.11 -29.84
C ARG A 10 14.66 -10.35 -28.58
N THR A 11 15.34 -9.31 -28.11
CA THR A 11 15.91 -9.29 -26.76
C THR A 11 14.77 -9.22 -25.77
N HIS A 12 14.73 -10.17 -24.84
CA HIS A 12 13.74 -10.22 -23.77
C HIS A 12 14.42 -9.81 -22.47
N LEU A 13 13.88 -8.80 -21.81
CA LEU A 13 14.31 -8.38 -20.49
C LEU A 13 13.22 -8.77 -19.50
N GLN A 14 13.59 -9.57 -18.51
CA GLN A 14 12.71 -9.87 -17.39
C GLN A 14 12.91 -8.78 -16.34
N VAL A 15 11.82 -8.14 -15.95
CA VAL A 15 11.78 -7.12 -14.91
C VAL A 15 10.93 -7.68 -13.78
N SER A 16 11.32 -7.39 -12.54
CA SER A 16 10.57 -7.80 -11.37
C SER A 16 9.23 -7.03 -11.27
N HIS A 17 8.21 -7.64 -10.66
CA HIS A 17 6.85 -7.12 -10.64
C HIS A 17 6.75 -5.70 -10.05
N HIS A 18 7.36 -5.46 -8.89
CA HIS A 18 7.32 -4.12 -8.28
C HIS A 18 8.20 -3.11 -8.99
N GLU A 19 9.28 -3.55 -9.62
CA GLU A 19 10.11 -2.70 -10.47
C GLU A 19 9.38 -2.28 -11.75
N ALA A 20 8.58 -3.16 -12.35
CA ALA A 20 7.73 -2.83 -13.49
C ALA A 20 6.70 -1.75 -13.12
N HIS A 21 6.05 -1.87 -11.95
CA HIS A 21 5.18 -0.82 -11.42
C HIS A 21 5.92 0.49 -11.17
N ALA A 22 7.15 0.43 -10.64
CA ALA A 22 7.95 1.61 -10.39
C ALA A 22 8.38 2.31 -11.70
N PHE A 23 8.74 1.53 -12.72
CA PHE A 23 9.03 2.06 -14.05
C PHE A 23 7.80 2.75 -14.65
N HIS A 24 6.65 2.11 -14.64
CA HIS A 24 5.41 2.70 -15.15
C HIS A 24 5.09 4.01 -14.44
N ALA A 25 5.05 4.00 -13.10
CA ALA A 25 4.73 5.18 -12.30
C ALA A 25 5.73 6.33 -12.51
N PHE A 26 7.04 6.04 -12.55
CA PHE A 26 8.04 7.08 -12.72
C PHE A 26 8.12 7.60 -14.15
N TYR A 27 8.26 6.71 -15.14
CA TYR A 27 8.58 7.14 -16.49
C TYR A 27 7.43 7.94 -17.15
N ASP A 28 6.19 7.67 -16.74
CA ASP A 28 5.00 8.41 -17.18
C ASP A 28 4.72 9.68 -16.37
N SER A 29 5.41 9.89 -15.24
CA SER A 29 5.31 11.12 -14.45
C SER A 29 6.10 12.29 -15.09
N PRO A 30 5.80 13.55 -14.73
CA PRO A 30 6.61 14.70 -15.18
C PRO A 30 7.93 14.88 -14.39
N PHE A 31 8.21 14.04 -13.40
CA PHE A 31 9.32 14.24 -12.45
C PHE A 31 10.70 13.91 -13.07
N GLN A 32 11.74 14.68 -12.69
CA GLN A 32 13.14 14.35 -13.01
C GLN A 32 13.73 13.41 -11.96
N ASN A 33 13.34 13.59 -10.70
CA ASN A 33 13.55 12.61 -9.65
C ASN A 33 12.30 12.44 -8.77
N ALA A 34 12.07 11.23 -8.28
CA ALA A 34 10.93 10.94 -7.43
C ALA A 34 11.22 9.78 -6.49
N LEU A 35 10.55 9.79 -5.34
CA LEU A 35 10.35 8.56 -4.59
C LEU A 35 9.15 7.84 -5.19
N VAL A 36 9.32 6.57 -5.54
CA VAL A 36 8.29 5.77 -6.18
C VAL A 36 7.86 4.67 -5.23
N LEU A 37 6.56 4.62 -4.93
CA LEU A 37 5.97 3.56 -4.13
C LEU A 37 5.25 2.58 -5.06
N SER A 38 5.75 1.35 -5.09
CA SER A 38 5.06 0.24 -5.72
C SER A 38 4.15 -0.43 -4.69
N MET A 39 2.84 -0.32 -4.91
CA MET A 39 1.79 -0.71 -3.98
C MET A 39 0.87 -1.78 -4.57
N ASP A 40 1.15 -3.06 -4.32
CA ASP A 40 0.35 -4.16 -4.85
C ASP A 40 0.22 -5.35 -3.89
N GLY A 41 -0.73 -6.24 -4.11
CA GLY A 41 -0.98 -7.38 -3.20
C GLY A 41 0.09 -8.48 -3.23
N GLY A 42 1.02 -8.43 -4.18
CA GLY A 42 2.09 -9.40 -4.34
C GLY A 42 2.77 -9.37 -5.71
N GLY A 43 3.99 -9.90 -5.79
CA GLY A 43 4.82 -10.00 -6.98
C GLY A 43 5.89 -11.09 -6.82
N ASP A 44 6.72 -11.31 -7.84
CA ASP A 44 7.88 -12.21 -7.75
C ASP A 44 9.00 -11.67 -6.85
N ASP A 45 8.87 -10.42 -6.42
CA ASP A 45 9.85 -9.63 -5.67
C ASP A 45 9.28 -8.98 -4.40
N GLY A 46 8.13 -9.46 -3.89
CA GLY A 46 7.56 -9.03 -2.61
C GLY A 46 6.09 -8.64 -2.68
N THR A 47 5.72 -7.64 -1.89
CA THR A 47 4.36 -7.05 -1.84
C THR A 47 4.39 -5.54 -2.04
N PHE A 48 5.29 -4.83 -1.37
CA PHE A 48 5.38 -3.39 -1.47
C PHE A 48 6.85 -2.98 -1.46
N SER A 49 7.21 -1.99 -2.27
CA SER A 49 8.61 -1.54 -2.36
C SER A 49 8.70 -0.04 -2.62
N ILE A 50 9.71 0.60 -2.04
CA ILE A 50 10.06 2.01 -2.26
C ILE A 50 11.31 2.07 -3.12
N PHE A 51 11.27 2.91 -4.15
CA PHE A 51 12.38 3.16 -5.05
C PHE A 51 12.73 4.65 -5.08
N LEU A 52 14.00 4.94 -5.31
CA LEU A 52 14.45 6.24 -5.79
C LEU A 52 14.57 6.16 -7.30
N ALA A 53 13.91 7.04 -8.01
CA ALA A 53 13.96 7.11 -9.45
C ALA A 53 14.51 8.47 -9.89
N GLU A 54 15.46 8.45 -10.82
CA GLU A 54 16.03 9.65 -11.42
C GLU A 54 16.19 9.41 -12.92
N ARG A 55 15.87 10.39 -13.77
CA ARG A 55 16.00 10.23 -15.22
C ARG A 55 17.44 9.95 -15.66
N ALA A 56 18.41 10.49 -14.91
CA ALA A 56 19.82 10.34 -15.20
C ALA A 56 20.40 8.97 -14.81
N THR A 57 19.88 8.33 -13.74
CA THR A 57 20.48 7.12 -13.15
C THR A 57 19.56 5.90 -13.16
N GLY A 58 18.29 6.08 -13.53
CA GLY A 58 17.29 5.02 -13.58
C GLY A 58 16.54 4.87 -12.27
N VAL A 59 15.95 3.69 -12.06
CA VAL A 59 15.18 3.36 -10.85
C VAL A 59 15.99 2.41 -9.97
N ARG A 60 16.13 2.74 -8.69
CA ARG A 60 16.88 1.97 -7.70
C ARG A 60 16.01 1.69 -6.49
N ARG A 61 15.91 0.41 -6.11
CA ARG A 61 15.18 -0.01 -4.91
C ARG A 61 15.87 0.50 -3.64
N LEU A 62 15.09 1.11 -2.74
CA LEU A 62 15.55 1.60 -1.44
C LEU A 62 15.11 0.69 -0.29
N LYS A 63 13.85 0.22 -0.33
CA LYS A 63 13.23 -0.52 0.76
C LYS A 63 12.21 -1.51 0.21
N ASP A 64 12.26 -2.74 0.69
CA ASP A 64 11.13 -3.67 0.61
C ASP A 64 10.31 -3.54 1.88
N ILE A 65 9.02 -3.26 1.71
CA ILE A 65 8.07 -3.04 2.78
C ILE A 65 7.49 -4.41 3.17
N ARG A 66 7.59 -4.73 4.46
CA ARG A 66 7.05 -5.97 5.05
C ARG A 66 5.56 -5.86 5.40
N ARG A 67 4.92 -4.73 5.06
CA ARG A 67 3.47 -4.54 5.17
C ARG A 67 2.77 -5.24 4.01
N ASP A 68 1.62 -5.85 4.28
CA ASP A 68 0.75 -6.43 3.26
C ASP A 68 -0.56 -5.64 3.24
N TRP A 69 -0.50 -4.42 2.69
CA TRP A 69 -1.66 -3.54 2.61
C TRP A 69 -2.71 -4.05 1.61
N GLY A 70 -2.35 -4.95 0.69
CA GLY A 70 -3.32 -5.63 -0.17
C GLY A 70 -4.23 -6.53 0.62
N ASN A 71 -3.66 -7.39 1.49
CA ASN A 71 -4.43 -8.22 2.40
C ASN A 71 -5.17 -7.39 3.47
N TYR A 72 -4.66 -6.22 3.84
CA TYR A 72 -5.36 -5.28 4.73
C TYR A 72 -6.74 -4.92 4.19
N TYR A 73 -6.82 -4.44 2.94
CA TYR A 73 -8.10 -4.11 2.29
C TYR A 73 -9.07 -5.29 2.30
N PHE A 74 -8.55 -6.46 1.96
CA PHE A 74 -9.36 -7.67 1.83
C PHE A 74 -9.89 -8.16 3.17
N SER A 75 -9.03 -8.24 4.18
CA SER A 75 -9.36 -8.79 5.50
C SER A 75 -10.33 -7.87 6.23
N PHE A 76 -10.01 -6.57 6.32
CA PHE A 76 -10.92 -5.62 6.96
C PHE A 76 -12.21 -5.41 6.19
N GLY A 77 -12.15 -5.37 4.84
CA GLY A 77 -13.34 -5.32 4.01
C GLY A 77 -14.28 -6.48 4.34
N ARG A 78 -13.75 -7.70 4.47
CA ARG A 78 -14.55 -8.87 4.83
C ARG A 78 -15.07 -8.87 6.27
N ALA A 79 -14.30 -8.33 7.19
CA ALA A 79 -14.69 -8.20 8.59
C ALA A 79 -15.91 -7.28 8.73
N VAL A 80 -15.89 -6.16 8.01
CA VAL A 80 -16.88 -5.08 8.16
C VAL A 80 -18.07 -5.22 7.18
N LEU A 81 -17.83 -5.72 5.96
CA LEU A 81 -18.84 -5.84 4.89
C LEU A 81 -19.27 -7.29 4.62
N GLY A 82 -18.58 -8.28 5.19
CA GLY A 82 -18.85 -9.70 5.01
C GLY A 82 -18.00 -10.39 3.94
N ARG A 83 -18.04 -11.73 3.91
CA ARG A 83 -17.12 -12.63 3.18
C ARG A 83 -16.94 -12.38 1.66
N ASN A 84 -17.91 -11.72 1.02
CA ASN A 84 -17.89 -11.48 -0.42
C ASN A 84 -17.24 -10.13 -0.78
N ALA A 85 -16.86 -9.32 0.20
CA ALA A 85 -16.21 -8.04 -0.04
C ALA A 85 -14.81 -8.22 -0.65
N ASP A 86 -14.51 -7.34 -1.60
CA ASP A 86 -13.19 -7.13 -2.17
C ASP A 86 -12.62 -5.75 -1.78
N SER A 87 -11.41 -5.44 -2.26
CA SER A 87 -10.78 -4.15 -2.01
C SER A 87 -11.57 -2.99 -2.61
N GLY A 88 -12.21 -3.18 -3.76
CA GLY A 88 -13.08 -2.18 -4.37
C GLY A 88 -14.28 -1.83 -3.50
N ASN A 89 -14.91 -2.82 -2.87
CA ASN A 89 -15.97 -2.59 -1.89
C ASN A 89 -15.45 -1.78 -0.69
N PHE A 90 -14.31 -2.15 -0.12
CA PHE A 90 -13.70 -1.40 0.98
C PHE A 90 -13.52 0.08 0.60
N MET A 91 -12.87 0.35 -0.52
CA MET A 91 -12.54 1.70 -0.98
C MET A 91 -13.81 2.52 -1.26
N ALA A 92 -14.76 1.94 -1.99
CA ALA A 92 -15.99 2.63 -2.38
C ALA A 92 -16.89 3.01 -1.19
N HIS A 93 -16.94 2.15 -0.16
CA HIS A 93 -17.71 2.44 1.05
C HIS A 93 -16.96 3.42 1.98
N GLY A 94 -15.64 3.25 2.14
CA GLY A 94 -14.81 4.14 2.96
C GLY A 94 -14.80 5.59 2.46
N ALA A 95 -14.79 5.80 1.14
CA ALA A 95 -14.83 7.13 0.53
C ALA A 95 -16.07 7.97 0.88
N ARG A 96 -17.11 7.36 1.46
CA ARG A 96 -18.35 8.02 1.87
C ARG A 96 -18.44 8.28 3.38
N GLY A 97 -17.48 7.79 4.14
CA GLY A 97 -17.47 7.90 5.60
C GLY A 97 -16.63 9.07 6.10
N HIS A 98 -16.71 9.28 7.41
CA HIS A 98 -15.85 10.18 8.15
C HIS A 98 -15.03 9.37 9.15
N ALA A 99 -13.71 9.49 9.07
CA ALA A 99 -12.81 8.76 9.96
C ALA A 99 -13.03 9.16 11.42
N ASN A 100 -13.01 8.16 12.31
CA ASN A 100 -13.05 8.34 13.75
C ASN A 100 -11.65 8.15 14.33
N GLU A 101 -11.06 9.23 14.85
CA GLU A 101 -9.67 9.23 15.36
C GLU A 101 -9.40 8.19 16.45
N ALA A 102 -10.39 7.92 17.32
CA ALA A 102 -10.22 6.93 18.38
C ALA A 102 -10.02 5.52 17.80
N LEU A 103 -10.81 5.16 16.78
CA LEU A 103 -10.65 3.90 16.07
C LEU A 103 -9.32 3.85 15.31
N VAL A 104 -8.95 4.93 14.60
CA VAL A 104 -7.65 5.01 13.89
C VAL A 104 -6.49 4.70 14.83
N ASN A 105 -6.45 5.37 15.98
CA ASN A 105 -5.39 5.19 16.97
C ASN A 105 -5.34 3.76 17.53
N GLN A 106 -6.51 3.15 17.79
CA GLN A 106 -6.58 1.77 18.27
C GLN A 106 -6.10 0.76 17.21
N ILE A 107 -6.45 0.98 15.95
CA ILE A 107 -6.00 0.13 14.84
C ILE A 107 -4.49 0.26 14.69
N LEU A 108 -3.94 1.47 14.62
CA LEU A 108 -2.49 1.67 14.51
C LEU A 108 -1.71 1.06 15.67
N ALA A 109 -2.23 1.14 16.90
CA ALA A 109 -1.60 0.54 18.08
C ALA A 109 -1.60 -1.00 18.07
N THR A 110 -2.44 -1.62 17.24
CA THR A 110 -2.61 -3.08 17.16
C THR A 110 -2.02 -3.69 15.89
N LEU A 111 -1.59 -2.87 14.92
CA LEU A 111 -0.85 -3.31 13.75
C LEU A 111 0.59 -3.68 14.12
N ASN A 112 0.94 -4.96 13.96
CA ASN A 112 2.28 -5.45 14.25
C ASN A 112 2.93 -6.07 13.01
N VAL A 113 4.24 -5.88 12.85
CA VAL A 113 5.06 -6.66 11.91
C VAL A 113 5.58 -7.88 12.66
N THR A 114 5.27 -9.09 12.19
CA THR A 114 5.88 -10.31 12.73
C THR A 114 6.63 -11.04 11.62
N GLY A 115 7.95 -11.15 11.76
CA GLY A 115 8.80 -11.76 10.73
C GLY A 115 8.87 -10.94 9.45
N SER A 116 8.42 -11.51 8.33
CA SER A 116 8.47 -10.90 6.98
C SER A 116 7.15 -10.28 6.51
N LYS A 117 6.06 -10.40 7.28
CA LYS A 117 4.74 -9.88 6.91
C LYS A 117 4.09 -9.13 8.07
N THR A 118 3.27 -8.15 7.73
CA THR A 118 2.36 -7.54 8.69
C THR A 118 1.22 -8.47 8.95
N VAL A 119 1.01 -8.75 10.23
CA VAL A 119 -0.10 -9.56 10.68
C VAL A 119 -1.09 -8.62 11.31
N MET A 120 -2.28 -8.60 10.72
CA MET A 120 -3.45 -8.02 11.36
C MET A 120 -3.70 -8.88 12.59
N THR A 121 -3.55 -8.28 13.77
CA THR A 121 -3.80 -9.01 15.00
C THR A 121 -5.29 -9.34 15.07
N GLU A 122 -5.62 -10.45 15.73
CA GLU A 122 -7.02 -10.77 16.05
C GLU A 122 -7.70 -9.58 16.76
N THR A 123 -6.93 -8.83 17.55
CA THR A 123 -7.35 -7.58 18.18
C THR A 123 -7.77 -6.52 17.15
N ALA A 124 -6.96 -6.24 16.13
CA ALA A 124 -7.27 -5.25 15.12
C ALA A 124 -8.56 -5.61 14.35
N MET A 125 -8.70 -6.88 13.99
CA MET A 125 -9.89 -7.41 13.32
C MET A 125 -11.15 -7.26 14.19
N SER A 126 -11.07 -7.68 15.45
CA SER A 126 -12.17 -7.57 16.40
C SER A 126 -12.59 -6.11 16.65
N LEU A 127 -11.63 -5.18 16.70
CA LEU A 127 -11.93 -3.75 16.82
C LEU A 127 -12.75 -3.24 15.64
N ALA A 128 -12.37 -3.59 14.41
CA ALA A 128 -13.11 -3.18 13.22
C ALA A 128 -14.52 -3.79 13.15
N GLU A 129 -14.66 -5.08 13.46
CA GLU A 129 -15.96 -5.77 13.47
C GLU A 129 -16.93 -5.18 14.50
N ASN A 130 -16.41 -4.80 15.67
CA ASN A 130 -17.24 -4.30 16.76
C ASN A 130 -17.45 -2.78 16.73
N ALA A 131 -16.79 -2.04 15.83
CA ALA A 131 -16.87 -0.59 15.80
C ALA A 131 -18.27 -0.05 15.43
N THR A 132 -19.11 -0.86 14.80
CA THR A 132 -20.53 -0.53 14.54
C THR A 132 -21.43 -0.71 15.76
N HIS A 133 -20.90 -1.26 16.86
CA HIS A 133 -21.60 -1.50 18.11
C HIS A 133 -21.11 -0.53 19.21
N PRO A 134 -21.84 -0.40 20.34
CA PRO A 134 -21.36 0.36 21.48
C PRO A 134 -19.97 -0.11 21.95
N PRO A 135 -19.08 0.82 22.35
CA PRO A 135 -19.36 2.23 22.64
C PRO A 135 -19.26 3.17 21.43
N LEU A 136 -18.62 2.76 20.33
CA LEU A 136 -18.36 3.67 19.19
C LEU A 136 -19.61 3.90 18.34
N SER A 137 -20.38 2.84 18.06
CA SER A 137 -21.62 2.89 17.28
C SER A 137 -21.49 3.60 15.93
N LEU A 138 -20.37 3.36 15.23
CA LEU A 138 -20.07 4.00 13.94
C LEU A 138 -20.91 3.42 12.80
N SER A 139 -21.09 4.19 11.73
CA SER A 139 -21.58 3.61 10.48
C SER A 139 -20.49 2.74 9.84
N THR A 140 -20.89 1.75 9.04
CA THR A 140 -19.96 0.92 8.25
C THR A 140 -19.01 1.78 7.40
N ALA A 141 -19.51 2.90 6.83
CA ALA A 141 -18.70 3.82 6.04
C ALA A 141 -17.63 4.51 6.91
N ASP A 142 -17.98 4.96 8.11
CA ASP A 142 -17.04 5.61 9.04
C ASP A 142 -15.98 4.63 9.55
N VAL A 143 -16.34 3.37 9.80
CA VAL A 143 -15.37 2.31 10.13
C VAL A 143 -14.36 2.15 9.01
N LEU A 144 -14.81 2.00 7.76
CA LEU A 144 -13.93 1.83 6.60
C LEU A 144 -13.09 3.09 6.31
N ALA A 145 -13.65 4.29 6.47
CA ALA A 145 -12.90 5.54 6.38
C ALA A 145 -11.80 5.63 7.46
N SER A 146 -12.07 5.14 8.67
CA SER A 146 -11.08 5.09 9.75
C SER A 146 -9.95 4.10 9.42
N LEU A 147 -10.31 2.93 8.89
CA LEU A 147 -9.32 1.93 8.48
C LEU A 147 -8.47 2.44 7.31
N GLN A 148 -9.08 3.15 6.36
CA GLN A 148 -8.36 3.81 5.28
C GLN A 148 -7.33 4.81 5.81
N LEU A 149 -7.75 5.70 6.73
CA LEU A 149 -6.86 6.69 7.32
C LEU A 149 -5.72 6.04 8.12
N ALA A 150 -5.99 4.93 8.83
CA ALA A 150 -4.95 4.19 9.53
C ALA A 150 -3.92 3.58 8.56
N LEU A 151 -4.36 3.04 7.42
CA LEU A 151 -3.47 2.53 6.37
C LEU A 151 -2.61 3.65 5.80
N GLU A 152 -3.19 4.80 5.45
CA GLU A 152 -2.45 5.95 4.93
C GLU A 152 -1.38 6.44 5.90
N GLN A 153 -1.68 6.48 7.20
CA GLN A 153 -0.71 6.87 8.22
C GLN A 153 0.45 5.86 8.35
N ASP A 154 0.17 4.55 8.24
CA ASP A 154 1.22 3.52 8.22
C ASP A 154 2.06 3.59 6.93
N VAL A 155 1.47 3.89 5.78
CA VAL A 155 2.19 4.15 4.52
C VAL A 155 3.12 5.36 4.66
N ILE A 156 2.60 6.48 5.16
CA ILE A 156 3.37 7.71 5.38
C ILE A 156 4.55 7.44 6.32
N LYS A 157 4.35 6.65 7.38
CA LYS A 157 5.43 6.24 8.28
C LYS A 157 6.52 5.46 7.54
N GLU A 158 6.17 4.49 6.72
CA GLU A 158 7.14 3.70 5.93
C GLU A 158 7.96 4.59 4.97
N ILE A 159 7.31 5.61 4.37
CA ILE A 159 7.98 6.63 3.53
C ILE A 159 8.98 7.43 4.36
N HIS A 160 8.57 7.96 5.51
CA HIS A 160 9.44 8.76 6.37
C HIS A 160 10.68 7.97 6.81
N GLU A 161 10.50 6.75 7.31
CA GLU A 161 11.61 5.89 7.70
C GLU A 161 12.55 5.59 6.53
N CYS A 162 12.02 5.42 5.32
CA CYS A 162 12.83 5.19 4.13
C CYS A 162 13.65 6.42 3.75
N LEU A 163 13.05 7.62 3.81
CA LEU A 163 13.76 8.88 3.55
C LEU A 163 14.89 9.09 4.55
N GLU A 164 14.61 8.92 5.84
CA GLU A 164 15.60 9.04 6.92
C GLU A 164 16.76 8.05 6.74
N ALA A 165 16.46 6.77 6.50
CA ALA A 165 17.48 5.73 6.32
C ALA A 165 18.39 5.96 5.10
N ASN A 166 17.94 6.77 4.12
CA ASN A 166 18.67 7.08 2.90
C ASN A 166 19.21 8.52 2.86
N ASN A 167 19.11 9.28 3.96
CA ASN A 167 19.49 10.70 4.02
C ASN A 167 18.81 11.57 2.94
N LEU A 168 17.55 11.25 2.63
CA LEU A 168 16.72 11.98 1.67
C LEU A 168 15.70 12.84 2.41
N THR A 169 15.17 13.86 1.72
CA THR A 169 14.06 14.66 2.21
C THR A 169 13.02 14.85 1.11
N PHE A 170 11.77 15.18 1.46
CA PHE A 170 10.79 15.55 0.44
C PHE A 170 11.22 16.77 -0.39
N LYS A 171 11.99 17.69 0.18
CA LYS A 171 12.50 18.88 -0.53
C LYS A 171 13.56 18.57 -1.57
N SER A 172 14.21 17.40 -1.49
CA SER A 172 15.22 16.97 -2.46
C SER A 172 14.64 16.19 -3.64
N LEU A 173 13.31 16.03 -3.69
CA LEU A 173 12.59 15.26 -4.70
C LEU A 173 11.60 16.17 -5.45
N ASP A 174 11.42 15.96 -6.75
CA ASP A 174 10.42 16.69 -7.53
C ASP A 174 9.00 16.21 -7.23
N GLY A 175 8.85 14.97 -6.75
CA GLY A 175 7.55 14.43 -6.37
C GLY A 175 7.57 13.01 -5.81
N LEU A 176 6.37 12.53 -5.56
CA LEU A 176 6.06 11.14 -5.20
C LEU A 176 5.25 10.52 -6.34
N ALA A 177 5.63 9.33 -6.77
CA ALA A 177 4.88 8.55 -7.74
C ALA A 177 4.40 7.26 -7.09
N PHE A 178 3.18 6.85 -7.39
CA PHE A 178 2.58 5.62 -6.88
C PHE A 178 2.21 4.72 -8.05
N GLY A 179 2.50 3.43 -7.93
CA GLY A 179 2.13 2.40 -8.90
C GLY A 179 1.55 1.17 -8.20
N GLY A 180 0.93 0.27 -8.94
CA GLY A 180 0.32 -0.95 -8.40
C GLY A 180 -1.16 -0.82 -8.03
N GLY A 181 -1.83 -1.97 -7.82
CA GLY A 181 -3.28 -2.01 -7.66
C GLY A 181 -3.82 -1.30 -6.41
N CYS A 182 -3.03 -1.22 -5.34
CA CYS A 182 -3.42 -0.51 -4.12
C CYS A 182 -3.29 1.02 -4.26
N ALA A 183 -2.58 1.51 -5.28
CA ALA A 183 -2.44 2.95 -5.57
C ALA A 183 -3.66 3.56 -6.28
N HIS A 184 -4.69 2.76 -6.61
CA HIS A 184 -5.95 3.26 -7.17
C HIS A 184 -6.89 3.90 -6.12
N ASN A 185 -6.55 3.78 -4.84
CA ASN A 185 -7.31 4.37 -3.75
C ASN A 185 -7.06 5.88 -3.67
#